data_AF-A0A1J8PRR3-F1
#
_entry.id   AF-A0A1J8PRR3-F1
#
_cell.length_a   1.000
_cell.length_b   1.000
_cell.length_c   1.000
_cell.angle_alpha   90.00
_cell.angle_beta   90.00
_cell.angle_gamma   90.00
#
_symmetry.space_group_name_H-M   'P 1'
#
loop_
_entity.id
_entity.type
_entity.pdbx_description
1 polymer ?
#
loop_
_entity_poly.entity_id
_entity_poly.type
_entity_poly.pdbx_seq_one_letter_code
_entity_poly.pdbx_strand_id
1 'polypeptide(L)' 'MGDIKDAGRRAGMFMTLCAFGAIAGPPISGALISPTKGFVYTGYYAGGIVVISIVLMLAARYFHLRRLWGKF' A
#
# COMPACT_ATOMS: atom_id res chain seq x y z
N MET A 1 -1.10 0.06 22.12
CA MET A 1 -1.84 -0.94 21.32
C MET A 1 -3.19 -1.11 22.01
N GLY A 2 -4.26 -0.57 21.42
CA GLY A 2 -5.61 -0.62 22.02
C GLY A 2 -6.13 -2.05 22.18
N ASP A 3 -7.17 -2.17 22.99
CA ASP A 3 -7.81 -3.41 23.42
C ASP A 3 -8.01 -4.43 22.28
N ILE A 4 -7.88 -5.73 22.57
CA ILE A 4 -7.96 -6.83 21.58
C ILE A 4 -9.25 -6.75 20.75
N LYS A 5 -10.32 -6.19 21.32
CA LYS A 5 -11.60 -5.95 20.64
C LYS A 5 -11.51 -5.04 19.41
N ASP A 6 -10.52 -4.15 19.34
CA ASP A 6 -10.29 -3.25 18.20
C ASP A 6 -9.30 -3.80 17.17
N ALA A 7 -8.62 -4.91 17.48
CA ALA A 7 -7.73 -5.59 16.54
C ALA A 7 -8.48 -6.06 15.29
N GLY A 8 -9.68 -6.62 15.47
CA GLY A 8 -10.56 -7.05 14.37
C GLY A 8 -11.03 -5.87 13.49
N ARG A 9 -11.33 -4.72 14.09
CA ARG A 9 -11.70 -3.49 13.37
C ARG A 9 -10.57 -3.02 12.47
N ARG A 10 -9.35 -2.98 13.01
CA ARG A 10 -8.14 -2.56 12.27
C ARG A 10 -7.82 -3.53 11.14
N ALA A 11 -7.78 -4.82 11.42
CA ALA A 11 -7.55 -5.85 10.40
C ALA A 11 -8.61 -5.79 9.29
N GLY A 12 -9.89 -5.62 9.65
CA GLY A 12 -10.98 -5.46 8.68
C GLY A 12 -10.78 -4.25 7.77
N MET A 13 -10.45 -3.08 8.32
CA MET A 13 -10.16 -1.88 7.51
C MET A 13 -8.99 -2.10 6.54
N PHE A 14 -7.91 -2.77 6.98
CA PHE A 14 -6.80 -3.12 6.09
C PHE A 14 -7.26 -4.04 4.96
N MET A 15 -8.05 -5.08 5.30
CA MET A 15 -8.51 -6.06 4.32
C MET A 15 -9.43 -5.44 3.26
N THR A 16 -10.32 -4.53 3.65
CA THR A 16 -11.20 -3.81 2.70
C THR A 16 -10.39 -2.96 1.72
N LEU A 17 -9.37 -2.25 2.19
CA LEU A 17 -8.47 -1.47 1.32
C LEU A 17 -7.67 -2.37 0.38
N CYS A 18 -7.16 -3.49 0.88
CA CYS A 18 -6.47 -4.49 0.06
C CYS A 18 -7.39 -5.09 -1.02
N ALA A 19 -8.67 -5.31 -0.72
CA ALA A 19 -9.63 -5.86 -1.69
C ALA A 19 -9.82 -4.93 -2.90
N PHE A 20 -9.90 -3.61 -2.68
CA PHE A 20 -9.94 -2.65 -3.79
C PHE A 20 -8.66 -2.70 -4.66
N GLY A 21 -7.50 -2.81 -4.02
CA GLY A 21 -6.22 -2.98 -4.72
C GLY A 21 -6.16 -4.29 -5.51
N ALA A 22 -6.69 -5.38 -4.96
CA ALA A 22 -6.73 -6.69 -5.61
C ALA A 22 -7.64 -6.72 -6.84
N ILE A 23 -8.70 -5.90 -6.88
CA ILE A 23 -9.59 -5.77 -8.04
C ILE A 23 -8.96 -4.86 -9.11
N ALA A 24 -8.31 -3.77 -8.71
CA ALA A 24 -7.71 -2.82 -9.64
C ALA A 24 -6.36 -3.28 -10.23
N GLY A 25 -5.61 -4.11 -9.50
CA GLY A 25 -4.28 -4.58 -9.93
C GLY A 25 -4.28 -5.36 -11.25
N PRO A 26 -5.12 -6.41 -11.41
CA PRO A 26 -5.18 -7.20 -12.64
C PRO A 26 -5.47 -6.38 -13.92
N PRO A 27 -6.49 -5.51 -13.99
CA PRO A 27 -6.77 -4.73 -15.20
C PRO A 27 -5.68 -3.70 -15.51
N ILE A 28 -5.06 -3.06 -14.50
CA ILE A 28 -3.97 -2.10 -14.71
C ILE A 28 -2.73 -2.82 -15.26
N SER A 29 -2.37 -3.96 -14.66
CA SER A 29 -1.24 -4.77 -15.15
C SER A 29 -1.50 -5.33 -16.56
N GLY A 30 -2.73 -5.75 -16.85
CA GLY A 30 -3.15 -6.19 -18.18
C GLY A 30 -3.10 -5.09 -19.24
N ALA A 31 -3.55 -3.88 -18.91
CA ALA A 31 -3.50 -2.73 -19.82
C ALA A 31 -2.06 -2.29 -20.17
N LEU A 32 -1.10 -2.48 -19.27
CA LEU A 32 0.31 -2.15 -19.49
C LEU A 32 1.04 -3.17 -20.38
N ILE A 33 0.57 -4.43 -20.40
CA ILE A 33 1.16 -5.52 -21.18
C ILE A 33 0.74 -5.46 -22.65
N SER A 34 -0.51 -5.09 -22.93
CA SER A 34 -1.10 -5.07 -24.28
C SER A 34 -0.35 -4.22 -25.32
N PRO A 35 0.09 -2.97 -25.03
CA PRO A 35 0.78 -2.14 -26.03
C PRO A 35 2.29 -2.44 -26.12
N THR A 36 2.91 -2.99 -25.08
CA THR A 36 4.39 -3.00 -24.97
C THR A 36 5.02 -4.36 -25.25
N LYS A 37 4.23 -5.45 -25.33
CA LYS A 37 4.72 -6.85 -25.48
C LYS A 37 5.79 -7.27 -24.45
N GLY A 38 5.94 -6.54 -23.34
CA GLY A 38 7.00 -6.74 -22.36
C GLY A 38 6.59 -6.30 -20.96
N PHE A 39 6.99 -7.07 -19.95
CA PHE A 39 6.65 -6.88 -18.54
C PHE A 39 7.41 -5.73 -17.84
N VAL A 40 8.36 -5.10 -18.54
CA VAL A 40 9.27 -4.10 -17.97
C VAL A 40 8.52 -2.88 -17.44
N TYR A 41 7.52 -2.38 -18.18
CA TYR A 41 6.72 -1.22 -17.77
C TYR A 41 5.80 -1.53 -16.58
N THR A 42 5.25 -2.75 -16.51
CA THR A 42 4.49 -3.23 -15.35
C THR A 42 5.39 -3.31 -14.11
N GLY A 43 6.65 -3.73 -14.28
CA GLY A 43 7.65 -3.76 -13.21
C GLY A 43 7.98 -2.38 -12.65
N TYR A 44 8.23 -1.39 -13.52
CA TYR A 44 8.46 -0.01 -13.09
C TYR A 44 7.24 0.60 -12.39
N TYR A 45 6.03 0.31 -12.88
CA TYR A 45 4.79 0.76 -12.25
C TYR A 45 4.60 0.16 -10.86
N ALA A 46 4.77 -1.15 -10.73
CA ALA A 46 4.65 -1.85 -9.44
C ALA A 46 5.69 -1.36 -8.43
N GLY A 47 6.96 -1.24 -8.85
CA GLY A 47 8.02 -0.69 -8.01
C GLY A 47 7.75 0.75 -7.57
N GLY A 48 7.30 1.60 -8.50
CA GLY A 48 6.95 2.99 -8.20
C GLY A 48 5.87 3.13 -7.15
N ILE A 49 4.80 2.34 -7.26
CA ILE A 49 3.70 2.34 -6.28
C ILE A 49 4.16 1.90 -4.89
N VAL A 50 5.04 0.90 -4.81
CA VAL A 50 5.58 0.45 -3.52
C VAL A 50 6.44 1.54 -2.89
N VAL A 51 7.30 2.21 -3.66
CA VAL A 51 8.11 3.33 -3.15
C VAL A 51 7.23 4.48 -2.67
N ILE A 52 6.19 4.86 -3.43
CA ILE A 52 5.22 5.88 -3.01
C ILE A 52 4.51 5.46 -1.71
N SER A 53 4.13 4.20 -1.59
CA SER A 53 3.49 3.67 -0.38
C SER A 53 4.41 3.77 0.83
N ILE A 54 5.70 3.46 0.68
CA ILE A 54 6.71 3.60 1.75
C ILE A 54 6.84 5.07 2.16
N VAL A 55 6.93 5.99 1.20
CA VAL A 55 7.01 7.43 1.47
C VAL A 55 5.77 7.92 2.22
N LEU A 56 4.58 7.49 1.80
CA LEU A 56 3.32 7.85 2.46
C LEU A 56 3.25 7.29 3.88
N MET A 57 3.75 6.07 4.09
CA MET A 57 3.81 5.44 5.40
C MET A 57 4.81 6.15 6.33
N LEU A 58 5.95 6.61 5.80
CA LEU A 58 6.90 7.45 6.51
C LEU A 58 6.31 8.82 6.87
N ALA A 59 5.58 9.43 5.95
CA ALA A 59 4.87 10.69 6.19
C ALA A 59 3.79 10.52 7.26
N ALA A 60 2.96 9.48 7.17
CA ALA A 60 1.96 9.16 8.19
C ALA A 60 2.60 8.90 9.55
N ARG A 61 3.74 8.20 9.59
CA ARG A 61 4.52 8.01 10.83
C ARG A 61 5.04 9.34 11.38
N TYR A 62 5.50 10.25 10.53
CA TYR A 62 5.96 11.59 10.91
C TYR A 62 4.82 12.42 11.52
N PHE A 63 3.65 12.44 10.88
CA PHE A 63 2.47 13.15 11.38
C PHE A 63 1.90 12.54 12.66
N HIS A 64 1.85 11.20 12.76
CA HIS A 64 1.25 10.52 13.91
C HIS A 64 2.13 10.56 15.16
N LEU A 65 3.46 10.45 15.02
CA LEU A 65 4.35 10.51 16.19
C LEU A 65 4.73 11.94 16.59
N ARG A 66 4.77 12.90 15.65
CA ARG A 66 5.33 14.25 15.84
C ARG A 66 6.72 14.27 16.52
N ARG A 67 7.41 13.13 16.55
CA ARG A 67 8.65 12.87 17.30
C ARG A 67 9.37 11.68 16.64
N LEU A 68 10.54 11.93 16.05
CA LEU A 68 11.33 10.96 15.28
C LEU A 68 11.94 9.82 16.13
N TRP A 69 11.84 9.91 17.46
CA TRP A 69 12.36 8.90 18.38
C TRP A 69 11.50 8.83 19.63
N GLY A 70 10.84 7.69 19.81
CA GLY A 70 10.07 7.33 21.00
C GLY A 70 10.12 5.82 21.15
N LYS A 71 10.79 5.37 22.20
CA LYS A 71 10.92 3.96 22.61
C LYS A 71 9.55 3.29 22.75
N PHE A 72 9.58 1.97 22.51
CA PHE A 72 8.51 0.99 22.69
C PHE A 72 7.55 1.28 23.83
#